data_AF-A0A097PRQ7-F1
#
_entry.id   AF-A0A097PRQ7-F1
#
_cell.length_a   1.000
_cell.length_b   1.000
_cell.length_c   1.000
_cell.angle_alpha   90.00
_cell.angle_beta   90.00
_cell.angle_gamma   90.00
#
_symmetry.space_group_name_H-M   'P 1'
#
loop_
_entity.id
_entity.type
_entity.pdbx_description
1 polymer ?
#
loop_
_entity_poly.entity_id
_entity_poly.type
_entity_poly.pdbx_seq_one_letter_code
_entity_poly.pdbx_strand_id
1 'polypeptide(L)'
;AACEAAKAGDWEELKRMVADGADVTCFDGEGKTPLMYAAERGNAEAVELLLRAGAPWNALSPSGLSAGDFAMDNEAFDVLLNAGIQSELVLGAVARQTNKNSDSSEDYLKERVAFSEDRLMDSDSKAVMMAWEKPLMEAHARAICSGGSILNIGFGMGLIDTAIQQYTPVKHTIIEAHPEVYDRMLRSGWGEKDNVKIIFGRWQDVLSQLESYDGIFFDTYGEYYEDMREFHQHLPVLLKPGGIYSYFNGLCGGNAFFHVVYCQLVALELGNLGYSTQFIPLPVKDCLEEKIWEGVKHKYWQLDTYYL
;
A
#
# COMPACT_ATOMS: atom_id res chain seq x y z
N ALA A 1 21.56 -28.47 -0.15
CA ALA A 1 21.04 -29.73 0.45
C ALA A 1 19.55 -29.62 0.72
N ALA A 2 19.12 -28.69 1.60
CA ALA A 2 17.69 -28.44 1.85
C ALA A 2 16.92 -28.07 0.56
N CYS A 3 17.51 -27.20 -0.28
CA CYS A 3 16.97 -26.84 -1.59
C CYS A 3 16.74 -28.08 -2.48
N GLU A 4 17.70 -29.01 -2.55
CA GLU A 4 17.60 -30.25 -3.37
C GLU A 4 16.54 -31.21 -2.82
N ALA A 5 16.47 -31.38 -1.50
CA ALA A 5 15.44 -32.23 -0.87
C ALA A 5 14.03 -31.68 -1.13
N ALA A 6 13.82 -30.37 -0.94
CA ALA A 6 12.54 -29.71 -1.24
C ALA A 6 12.20 -29.78 -2.74
N LYS A 7 13.19 -29.57 -3.62
CA LYS A 7 13.04 -29.69 -5.07
C LYS A 7 12.63 -31.10 -5.49
N ALA A 8 13.20 -32.13 -4.88
CA ALA A 8 12.83 -33.53 -5.10
C ALA A 8 11.48 -33.92 -4.47
N GLY A 9 10.96 -33.12 -3.53
CA GLY A 9 9.79 -33.46 -2.73
C GLY A 9 10.08 -34.48 -1.63
N ASP A 10 11.34 -34.64 -1.24
CA ASP A 10 11.76 -35.52 -0.14
C ASP A 10 11.59 -34.80 1.21
N TRP A 11 10.33 -34.76 1.66
CA TRP A 11 9.93 -33.99 2.85
C TRP A 11 10.46 -34.58 4.16
N GLU A 12 10.65 -35.90 4.23
CA GLU A 12 11.24 -36.56 5.39
C GLU A 12 12.72 -36.22 5.52
N GLU A 13 13.47 -36.25 4.41
CA GLU A 13 14.87 -35.82 4.42
C GLU A 13 14.98 -34.31 4.68
N LEU A 14 14.10 -33.49 4.10
CA LEU A 14 14.05 -32.06 4.39
C LEU A 14 13.83 -31.81 5.90
N LYS A 15 12.89 -32.52 6.51
CA LYS A 15 12.60 -32.44 7.95
C LYS A 15 13.79 -32.84 8.80
N ARG A 16 14.48 -33.92 8.42
CA ARG A 16 15.73 -34.35 9.09
C ARG A 16 16.82 -33.29 8.97
N MET A 17 17.04 -32.75 7.77
CA MET A 17 18.02 -31.70 7.51
C MET A 17 17.73 -30.43 8.33
N VAL A 18 16.48 -29.98 8.38
CA VAL A 18 16.07 -28.82 9.17
C VAL A 18 16.32 -29.06 10.66
N ALA A 19 16.02 -30.26 11.18
CA ALA A 19 16.32 -30.62 12.56
C ALA A 19 17.83 -30.62 12.88
N ASP A 20 18.67 -30.94 11.89
CA ASP A 20 20.13 -30.88 11.98
C ASP A 20 20.70 -29.46 11.80
N GLY A 21 19.84 -28.43 11.65
CA GLY A 21 20.25 -27.03 11.49
C GLY A 21 20.67 -26.66 10.07
N ALA A 22 20.15 -27.35 9.05
CA ALA A 22 20.39 -26.99 7.66
C ALA A 22 19.93 -25.55 7.36
N ASP A 23 20.68 -24.88 6.48
CA ASP A 23 20.31 -23.56 5.98
C ASP A 23 19.05 -23.63 5.11
N VAL A 24 17.97 -23.01 5.59
CA VAL A 24 16.68 -22.87 4.91
C VAL A 24 16.56 -21.59 4.09
N THR A 25 17.59 -20.74 4.11
CA THR A 25 17.67 -19.48 3.35
C THR A 25 18.40 -19.66 2.00
N CYS A 26 18.83 -20.89 1.69
CA CYS A 26 19.55 -21.20 0.46
C CYS A 26 18.74 -20.88 -0.79
N PHE A 27 19.47 -20.56 -1.87
CA PHE A 27 18.97 -20.55 -3.23
C PHE A 27 19.63 -21.69 -4.01
N ASP A 28 18.86 -22.40 -4.82
CA ASP A 28 19.39 -23.40 -5.75
C ASP A 28 19.90 -22.75 -7.05
N GLY A 29 20.30 -23.57 -8.03
CA GLY A 29 20.76 -23.09 -9.33
C GLY A 29 19.70 -22.39 -10.19
N GLU A 30 18.41 -22.56 -9.88
CA GLU A 30 17.29 -21.84 -10.50
C GLU A 30 16.92 -20.57 -9.73
N GLY A 31 17.59 -20.31 -8.60
CA GLY A 31 17.26 -19.20 -7.71
C GLY A 31 15.96 -19.42 -6.94
N LYS A 32 15.56 -20.67 -6.68
CA LYS A 32 14.45 -20.99 -5.79
C LYS A 32 14.94 -21.39 -4.40
N THR A 33 14.17 -21.01 -3.38
CA THR A 33 14.40 -21.43 -1.98
C THR A 33 13.66 -22.74 -1.67
N PRO A 34 14.00 -23.45 -0.58
CA PRO A 34 13.22 -24.62 -0.15
C PRO A 34 11.74 -24.26 0.09
N LEU A 35 11.48 -23.04 0.59
CA LEU A 35 10.13 -22.55 0.87
C LEU A 35 9.32 -22.38 -0.42
N MET A 36 9.93 -21.88 -1.49
CA MET A 36 9.27 -21.78 -2.80
C MET A 36 8.89 -23.15 -3.36
N TYR A 37 9.74 -24.17 -3.22
CA TYR A 37 9.40 -25.53 -3.65
C TYR A 37 8.30 -26.18 -2.80
N ALA A 38 8.31 -25.96 -1.49
CA ALA A 38 7.23 -26.42 -0.61
C ALA A 38 5.90 -25.77 -0.98
N ALA A 39 5.91 -24.47 -1.25
CA ALA A 39 4.75 -23.68 -1.67
C ALA A 39 4.20 -24.10 -3.05
N GLU A 40 5.07 -24.25 -4.05
CA GLU A 40 4.71 -24.70 -5.41
C GLU A 40 4.03 -26.08 -5.42
N ARG A 41 4.43 -26.95 -4.49
CA ARG A 41 3.87 -28.30 -4.34
C ARG A 41 2.68 -28.36 -3.39
N GLY A 42 2.28 -27.23 -2.81
CA GLY A 42 1.16 -27.12 -1.85
C GLY A 42 1.38 -27.89 -0.56
N ASN A 43 2.63 -28.16 -0.16
CA ASN A 43 2.90 -28.87 1.09
C ASN A 43 2.91 -27.89 2.27
N ALA A 44 1.73 -27.67 2.87
CA ALA A 44 1.56 -26.78 4.02
C ALA A 44 2.44 -27.16 5.22
N GLU A 45 2.64 -28.46 5.50
CA GLU A 45 3.46 -28.93 6.60
C GLU A 45 4.95 -28.58 6.42
N ALA A 46 5.47 -28.74 5.20
CA ALA A 46 6.84 -28.36 4.86
C ALA A 46 7.01 -26.83 4.89
N VAL A 47 6.00 -26.07 4.45
CA VAL A 47 5.98 -24.61 4.57
C VAL A 47 6.03 -24.17 6.03
N GLU A 48 5.19 -24.71 6.90
CA GLU A 48 5.22 -24.43 8.35
C GLU A 48 6.58 -24.75 8.97
N LEU A 49 7.14 -25.91 8.64
CA LEU A 49 8.46 -26.33 9.12
C LEU A 49 9.54 -25.31 8.75
N LEU A 50 9.59 -24.92 7.47
CA LEU A 50 10.59 -24.00 6.95
C LEU A 50 10.45 -22.60 7.55
N LEU A 51 9.22 -22.08 7.66
CA LEU A 51 8.95 -20.79 8.32
C LEU A 51 9.39 -20.79 9.78
N ARG A 52 9.09 -21.86 10.54
CA ARG A 52 9.56 -22.01 11.94
C ARG A 52 11.08 -22.10 12.05
N ALA A 53 11.75 -22.61 11.02
CA ALA A 53 13.20 -22.66 10.93
C ALA A 53 13.84 -21.33 10.48
N GLY A 54 13.04 -20.28 10.24
CA GLY A 54 13.52 -18.96 9.85
C GLY A 54 13.66 -18.73 8.35
N ALA A 55 13.01 -19.56 7.51
CA ALA A 55 12.98 -19.29 6.07
C ALA A 55 12.24 -17.96 5.80
N PRO A 56 12.83 -17.05 5.02
CA PRO A 56 12.21 -15.76 4.71
C PRO A 56 10.98 -15.95 3.81
N TRP A 57 9.82 -15.56 4.31
CA TRP A 57 8.56 -15.61 3.54
C TRP A 57 8.57 -14.69 2.32
N ASN A 58 9.38 -13.62 2.37
CA ASN A 58 9.49 -12.57 1.38
C ASN A 58 10.72 -12.70 0.44
N ALA A 59 11.40 -13.84 0.42
CA ALA A 59 12.44 -14.07 -0.57
C ALA A 59 11.84 -14.13 -1.99
N LEU A 60 12.57 -13.59 -2.96
CA LEU A 60 12.14 -13.52 -4.35
C LEU A 60 13.04 -14.36 -5.26
N SER A 61 12.44 -15.07 -6.20
CA SER A 61 13.13 -15.74 -7.29
C SER A 61 13.72 -14.71 -8.28
N PRO A 62 14.58 -15.14 -9.24
CA PRO A 62 15.03 -14.27 -10.33
C PRO A 62 13.90 -13.69 -11.19
N SER A 63 12.73 -14.32 -11.19
CA SER A 63 11.53 -13.82 -11.88
C SER A 63 10.64 -12.93 -10.99
N GLY A 64 11.09 -12.56 -9.78
CA GLY A 64 10.34 -11.69 -8.86
C GLY A 64 9.18 -12.38 -8.13
N LEU A 65 9.15 -13.71 -8.12
CA LEU A 65 8.09 -14.49 -7.45
C LEU A 65 8.53 -14.91 -6.04
N SER A 66 7.66 -14.69 -5.06
CA SER A 66 7.81 -15.19 -3.70
C SER A 66 7.25 -16.60 -3.55
N ALA A 67 7.46 -17.22 -2.38
CA ALA A 67 6.82 -18.49 -2.06
C ALA A 67 5.28 -18.39 -2.14
N GLY A 68 4.68 -17.27 -1.71
CA GLY A 68 3.24 -17.08 -1.76
C GLY A 68 2.69 -16.98 -3.19
N ASP A 69 3.46 -16.41 -4.13
CA ASP A 69 3.08 -16.39 -5.55
C ASP A 69 3.04 -17.82 -6.15
N PHE A 70 3.92 -18.72 -5.71
CA PHE A 70 3.87 -20.13 -6.09
C PHE A 70 2.73 -20.92 -5.42
N ALA A 71 2.11 -20.37 -4.37
CA ALA A 71 1.07 -21.04 -3.59
C ALA A 71 -0.36 -20.63 -3.95
N MET A 72 -0.59 -19.66 -4.85
CA MET A 72 -1.88 -18.97 -5.04
C MET A 72 -3.12 -19.87 -5.08
N ASP A 73 -3.00 -21.07 -5.65
CA ASP A 73 -4.13 -22.00 -5.85
C ASP A 73 -4.08 -23.23 -4.92
N ASN A 74 -3.38 -23.17 -3.79
CA ASN A 74 -3.25 -24.30 -2.88
C ASN A 74 -3.23 -23.93 -1.38
N GLU A 75 -3.28 -24.95 -0.53
CA GLU A 75 -3.40 -24.84 0.93
C GLU A 75 -2.19 -24.18 1.62
N ALA A 76 -1.03 -24.11 0.97
CA ALA A 76 0.13 -23.42 1.54
C ALA A 76 -0.03 -21.89 1.52
N PHE A 77 -0.95 -21.35 0.70
CA PHE A 77 -1.18 -19.91 0.58
C PHE A 77 -1.55 -19.28 1.92
N ASP A 78 -2.52 -19.86 2.62
CA ASP A 78 -3.01 -19.33 3.89
C ASP A 78 -1.92 -19.37 4.97
N VAL A 79 -1.07 -20.39 4.97
CA VAL A 79 0.07 -20.49 5.91
C VAL A 79 1.07 -19.36 5.66
N LEU A 80 1.41 -19.11 4.39
CA LEU A 80 2.34 -18.05 4.01
C LEU A 80 1.75 -16.67 4.27
N LEU A 81 0.46 -16.47 3.96
CA LEU A 81 -0.24 -15.21 4.18
C LEU A 81 -0.25 -14.85 5.66
N ASN A 82 -0.62 -15.81 6.52
CA ASN A 82 -0.61 -15.64 7.96
C ASN A 82 0.81 -15.35 8.49
N ALA A 83 1.82 -16.04 7.97
CA ALA A 83 3.21 -15.80 8.37
C ALA A 83 3.71 -14.40 7.94
N GLY A 84 3.32 -13.94 6.75
CA GLY A 84 3.61 -12.58 6.28
C GLY A 84 2.99 -11.52 7.19
N ILE A 85 1.69 -11.62 7.45
CA ILE A 85 0.96 -10.70 8.35
C ILE A 85 1.59 -10.68 9.74
N GLN A 86 1.87 -11.84 10.33
CA GLN A 86 2.49 -11.94 11.65
C GLN A 86 3.88 -11.30 11.68
N SER A 87 4.68 -11.52 10.64
CA SER A 87 6.01 -10.92 10.52
C SER A 87 5.92 -9.40 10.47
N GLU A 88 5.03 -8.85 9.63
CA GLU A 88 4.85 -7.40 9.50
C GLU A 88 4.31 -6.77 10.80
N LEU A 89 3.38 -7.43 11.50
CA LEU A 89 2.89 -6.96 12.82
C LEU A 89 4.02 -6.88 13.85
N VAL A 90 4.90 -7.89 13.90
CA VAL A 90 6.05 -7.92 14.81
C VAL A 90 7.07 -6.85 14.43
N LEU A 91 7.43 -6.77 13.14
CA LEU A 91 8.39 -5.78 12.64
C LEU A 91 7.90 -4.36 12.87
N GLY A 92 6.63 -4.06 12.58
CA GLY A 92 6.01 -2.78 12.90
C GLY A 92 6.04 -2.49 14.40
N ALA A 93 5.78 -3.48 15.25
CA ALA A 93 5.83 -3.29 16.71
C ALA A 93 7.24 -2.96 17.22
N VAL A 94 8.26 -3.59 16.65
CA VAL A 94 9.67 -3.29 16.95
C VAL A 94 10.04 -1.90 16.42
N ALA A 95 9.69 -1.59 15.17
CA ALA A 95 9.97 -0.29 14.56
C ALA A 95 9.38 0.87 15.38
N ARG A 96 8.18 0.71 15.94
CA ARG A 96 7.55 1.70 16.84
C ARG A 96 8.30 1.91 18.15
N GLN A 97 8.98 0.89 18.68
CA GLN A 97 9.80 1.04 19.89
C GLN A 97 11.12 1.77 19.60
N THR A 98 11.64 1.64 18.38
CA THR A 98 12.93 2.22 17.97
C THR A 98 12.81 3.61 17.34
N ASN A 99 11.76 3.88 16.57
CA ASN A 99 11.55 5.14 15.83
C ASN A 99 10.84 6.20 16.68
N LYS A 100 11.52 6.68 17.72
CA LYS A 100 11.19 7.97 18.35
C LYS A 100 11.72 9.18 17.58
N ASN A 101 12.44 8.99 16.46
CA ASN A 101 12.97 10.05 15.59
C ASN A 101 13.29 9.46 14.19
N SER A 102 12.44 9.64 13.18
CA SER A 102 12.87 9.53 11.78
C SER A 102 12.14 10.55 10.91
N ASP A 103 12.94 11.36 10.22
CA ASP A 103 12.66 12.70 9.70
C ASP A 103 12.29 12.69 8.19
N SER A 104 11.81 11.56 7.66
CA SER A 104 11.73 11.34 6.20
C SER A 104 10.71 12.23 5.49
N SER A 105 9.65 12.68 6.18
CA SER A 105 8.64 13.57 5.58
C SER A 105 9.14 15.01 5.43
N GLU A 106 10.16 15.43 6.19
CA GLU A 106 10.70 16.79 6.06
C GLU A 106 11.50 17.02 4.78
N ASP A 107 12.09 15.97 4.21
CA ASP A 107 12.93 16.08 3.02
C ASP A 107 12.08 16.37 1.77
N TYR A 108 10.97 15.64 1.56
CA TYR A 108 10.06 15.89 0.43
C TYR A 108 9.49 17.32 0.42
N LEU A 109 9.10 17.85 1.59
CA LEU A 109 8.49 19.19 1.70
C LEU A 109 9.48 20.34 1.37
N LYS A 110 10.78 20.05 1.34
CA LYS A 110 11.84 21.01 0.99
C LYS A 110 12.28 20.89 -0.47
N GLU A 111 11.88 19.82 -1.17
CA GLU A 111 12.23 19.56 -2.56
C GLU A 111 11.36 20.35 -3.53
N ARG A 112 11.86 20.49 -4.77
CA ARG A 112 11.07 21.05 -5.88
C ARG A 112 10.31 19.92 -6.57
N VAL A 113 9.12 20.23 -7.06
CA VAL A 113 8.34 19.28 -7.84
C VAL A 113 8.18 19.74 -9.29
N ALA A 114 8.20 18.78 -10.21
CA ALA A 114 8.00 19.01 -11.63
C ALA A 114 6.58 18.59 -12.02
N PHE A 115 5.82 19.53 -12.57
CA PHE A 115 4.49 19.27 -13.13
C PHE A 115 4.54 19.18 -14.65
N SER A 116 3.87 18.17 -15.20
CA SER A 116 3.44 18.13 -16.59
C SER A 116 1.94 17.81 -16.67
N GLU A 117 1.41 17.71 -17.89
CA GLU A 117 0.00 17.33 -18.10
C GLU A 117 -0.31 15.97 -17.47
N ASP A 118 0.59 15.01 -17.64
CA ASP A 118 0.35 13.61 -17.26
C ASP A 118 0.91 13.19 -15.89
N ARG A 119 1.69 14.04 -15.21
CA ARG A 119 2.40 13.62 -13.98
C ARG A 119 2.87 14.77 -13.09
N LEU A 120 3.02 14.43 -11.83
CA LEU A 120 3.75 15.16 -10.79
C LEU A 120 4.94 14.31 -10.36
N MET A 121 6.14 14.89 -10.40
CA MET A 121 7.38 14.20 -10.04
C MET A 121 8.17 15.00 -9.00
N ASP A 122 8.88 14.29 -8.14
CA ASP A 122 9.84 14.88 -7.21
C ASP A 122 11.17 15.24 -7.91
N SER A 123 12.13 15.76 -7.13
CA SER A 123 13.43 16.18 -7.65
C SER A 123 14.33 15.00 -8.07
N ASP A 124 14.00 13.79 -7.64
CA ASP A 124 14.68 12.53 -7.86
C ASP A 124 14.08 11.71 -9.03
N SER A 125 13.14 12.30 -9.78
CA SER A 125 12.37 11.66 -10.83
C SER A 125 11.53 10.45 -10.38
N LYS A 126 11.11 10.43 -9.11
CA LYS A 126 10.05 9.54 -8.63
C LYS A 126 8.69 10.17 -8.92
N ALA A 127 7.76 9.33 -9.37
CA ALA A 127 6.39 9.77 -9.58
C ALA A 127 5.70 9.96 -8.22
N VAL A 128 5.12 11.14 -8.03
CA VAL A 128 4.27 11.49 -6.88
C VAL A 128 2.82 11.16 -7.20
N MET A 129 2.36 11.53 -8.40
CA MET A 129 1.03 11.19 -8.91
C MET A 129 1.08 11.16 -10.44
N MET A 130 0.32 10.26 -11.08
CA MET A 130 0.25 10.13 -12.54
C MET A 130 -1.18 10.04 -13.07
N ALA A 131 -1.39 10.50 -14.30
CA ALA A 131 -2.71 10.55 -14.93
C ALA A 131 -3.37 9.18 -15.16
N TRP A 132 -2.60 8.09 -15.23
CA TRP A 132 -3.16 6.73 -15.36
C TRP A 132 -4.03 6.34 -14.16
N GLU A 133 -3.82 6.96 -13.00
CA GLU A 133 -4.59 6.72 -11.78
C GLU A 133 -6.00 7.31 -11.84
N LYS A 134 -6.32 8.13 -12.85
CA LYS A 134 -7.60 8.84 -12.94
C LYS A 134 -8.83 7.92 -12.77
N PRO A 135 -8.94 6.75 -13.43
CA PRO A 135 -10.05 5.83 -13.21
C PRO A 135 -10.14 5.30 -11.76
N LEU A 136 -9.00 5.16 -11.08
CA LEU A 136 -8.95 4.77 -9.67
C LEU A 136 -9.48 5.88 -8.79
N MET A 137 -9.04 7.11 -9.02
CA MET A 137 -9.53 8.29 -8.30
C MET A 137 -11.04 8.48 -8.49
N GLU A 138 -11.56 8.28 -9.69
CA GLU A 138 -13.01 8.31 -9.95
C GLU A 138 -13.77 7.20 -9.19
N ALA A 139 -13.17 6.01 -9.04
CA ALA A 139 -13.75 4.92 -8.25
C ALA A 139 -13.72 5.21 -6.74
N HIS A 140 -12.63 5.77 -6.21
CA HIS A 140 -12.53 6.23 -4.82
C HIS A 140 -13.54 7.32 -4.51
N ALA A 141 -13.66 8.35 -5.37
CA ALA A 141 -14.65 9.41 -5.22
C ALA A 141 -16.08 8.84 -5.18
N ARG A 142 -16.39 7.88 -6.06
CA ARG A 142 -17.69 7.21 -6.06
C ARG A 142 -17.97 6.47 -4.75
N ALA A 143 -16.96 5.83 -4.18
CA ALA A 143 -17.11 5.08 -2.94
C ALA A 143 -17.38 5.99 -1.73
N ILE A 144 -16.66 7.10 -1.61
CA ILE A 144 -16.71 7.95 -0.41
C ILE A 144 -17.81 9.04 -0.48
N CYS A 145 -18.28 9.42 -1.66
CA CYS A 145 -19.22 10.53 -1.82
C CYS A 145 -20.68 10.09 -1.61
N SER A 146 -21.20 10.36 -0.41
CA SER A 146 -22.61 10.14 -0.04
C SER A 146 -23.43 11.45 0.04
N GLY A 147 -22.91 12.57 -0.48
CA GLY A 147 -23.57 13.88 -0.48
C GLY A 147 -23.30 14.75 0.75
N GLY A 148 -22.45 14.29 1.68
CA GLY A 148 -22.09 14.98 2.92
C GLY A 148 -20.81 15.80 2.86
N SER A 149 -20.09 15.84 3.99
CA SER A 149 -18.76 16.46 4.11
C SER A 149 -17.67 15.45 3.79
N ILE A 150 -16.80 15.76 2.84
CA ILE A 150 -15.73 14.87 2.37
C ILE A 150 -14.38 15.47 2.74
N LEU A 151 -13.47 14.63 3.22
CA LEU A 151 -12.07 14.97 3.48
C LEU A 151 -11.18 14.28 2.44
N ASN A 152 -10.29 15.04 1.82
CA ASN A 152 -9.16 14.54 1.07
C ASN A 152 -7.85 14.92 1.80
N ILE A 153 -6.92 13.98 1.90
CA ILE A 153 -5.59 14.16 2.49
C ILE A 153 -4.55 13.86 1.43
N GLY A 154 -3.90 14.92 0.93
CA GLY A 154 -3.02 14.90 -0.23
C GLY A 154 -3.75 15.34 -1.50
N PHE A 155 -3.42 16.53 -2.02
CA PHE A 155 -4.06 17.05 -3.23
C PHE A 155 -3.41 16.51 -4.50
N GLY A 156 -2.07 16.43 -4.53
CA GLY A 156 -1.31 15.96 -5.68
C GLY A 156 -1.63 16.75 -6.96
N MET A 157 -2.22 16.08 -7.96
CA MET A 157 -2.69 16.71 -9.20
C MET A 157 -4.16 17.15 -9.17
N GLY A 158 -4.88 16.93 -8.07
CA GLY A 158 -6.30 17.25 -7.91
C GLY A 158 -7.24 16.30 -8.66
N LEU A 159 -6.79 15.09 -9.01
CA LEU A 159 -7.59 14.10 -9.76
C LEU A 159 -8.79 13.64 -8.93
N ILE A 160 -8.55 13.19 -7.69
CA ILE A 160 -9.60 12.80 -6.76
C ILE A 160 -10.50 13.97 -6.41
N ASP A 161 -9.94 15.15 -6.15
CA ASP A 161 -10.70 16.35 -5.79
C ASP A 161 -11.66 16.75 -6.92
N THR A 162 -11.18 16.69 -8.17
CA THR A 162 -12.01 16.95 -9.36
C THR A 162 -13.14 15.93 -9.45
N ALA A 163 -12.87 14.65 -9.19
CA ALA A 163 -13.89 13.61 -9.17
C ALA A 163 -14.91 13.79 -8.02
N ILE A 164 -14.46 14.12 -6.81
CA ILE A 164 -15.30 14.41 -5.64
C ILE A 164 -16.27 15.56 -5.95
N GLN A 165 -15.79 16.63 -6.60
CA GLN A 165 -16.63 17.79 -6.93
C GLN A 165 -17.78 17.47 -7.90
N GLN A 166 -17.68 16.39 -8.69
CA GLN A 166 -18.79 15.93 -9.55
C GLN A 166 -20.00 15.41 -8.74
N TYR A 167 -19.78 15.02 -7.49
CA TYR A 167 -20.82 14.57 -6.56
C TYR A 167 -21.42 15.69 -5.71
N THR A 168 -21.00 16.94 -5.93
CA THR A 168 -21.53 18.14 -5.25
C THR A 168 -21.59 17.99 -3.72
N PRO A 169 -20.48 17.68 -3.03
CA PRO A 169 -20.48 17.53 -1.58
C PRO A 169 -20.86 18.85 -0.92
N VAL A 170 -21.51 18.76 0.25
CA VAL A 170 -21.86 19.93 1.08
C VAL A 170 -20.60 20.70 1.48
N LYS A 171 -19.55 19.97 1.82
CA LYS A 171 -18.24 20.53 2.15
C LYS A 171 -17.14 19.58 1.69
N HIS A 172 -16.08 20.14 1.12
CA HIS A 172 -14.92 19.40 0.68
C HIS A 172 -13.68 19.99 1.35
N THR A 173 -13.12 19.27 2.33
CA THR A 173 -11.89 19.69 3.02
C THR A 173 -10.70 19.02 2.35
N ILE A 174 -9.67 19.79 2.01
CA ILE A 174 -8.45 19.29 1.37
C ILE A 174 -7.26 19.66 2.26
N ILE A 175 -6.47 18.69 2.66
CA ILE A 175 -5.18 18.90 3.31
C ILE A 175 -4.07 18.80 2.26
N GLU A 176 -3.21 19.81 2.18
CA GLU A 176 -2.04 19.78 1.30
C GLU A 176 -0.81 20.31 2.05
N ALA A 177 0.26 19.52 2.06
CA ALA A 177 1.47 19.81 2.83
C ALA A 177 2.57 20.47 1.99
N HIS A 178 2.67 20.15 0.70
CA HIS A 178 3.74 20.59 -0.17
C HIS A 178 3.49 22.02 -0.69
N PRO A 179 4.39 22.99 -0.42
CA PRO A 179 4.18 24.40 -0.76
C PRO A 179 3.89 24.65 -2.25
N GLU A 180 4.64 24.02 -3.16
CA GLU A 180 4.44 24.24 -4.60
C GLU A 180 3.13 23.63 -5.14
N VAL A 181 2.65 22.53 -4.53
CA VAL A 181 1.37 21.90 -4.85
C VAL A 181 0.24 22.79 -4.35
N TYR A 182 0.35 23.28 -3.12
CA TYR A 182 -0.57 24.24 -2.53
C TYR A 182 -0.69 25.52 -3.38
N ASP A 183 0.42 26.14 -3.77
CA ASP A 183 0.43 27.33 -4.62
C ASP A 183 -0.21 27.07 -5.99
N ARG A 184 0.02 25.89 -6.57
CA ARG A 184 -0.65 25.46 -7.81
C ARG A 184 -2.15 25.31 -7.60
N MET A 185 -2.58 24.65 -6.53
CA MET A 185 -3.99 24.48 -6.18
C MET A 185 -4.71 25.82 -6.09
N LEU A 186 -4.12 26.81 -5.40
CA LEU A 186 -4.68 28.17 -5.32
C LEU A 186 -4.76 28.86 -6.68
N ARG A 187 -3.69 28.81 -7.50
CA ARG A 187 -3.67 29.40 -8.84
C ARG A 187 -4.69 28.77 -9.79
N SER A 188 -5.03 27.50 -9.57
CA SER A 188 -6.07 26.78 -10.32
C SER A 188 -7.50 27.09 -9.85
N GLY A 189 -7.68 28.03 -8.91
CA GLY A 189 -8.99 28.50 -8.46
C GLY A 189 -9.66 27.61 -7.40
N TRP A 190 -8.95 26.65 -6.81
CA TRP A 190 -9.54 25.78 -5.78
C TRP A 190 -9.93 26.54 -4.51
N GLY A 191 -9.17 27.59 -4.15
CA GLY A 191 -9.49 28.45 -3.01
C GLY A 191 -10.70 29.36 -3.23
N GLU A 192 -11.21 29.46 -4.46
CA GLU A 192 -12.36 30.29 -4.83
C GLU A 192 -13.68 29.50 -4.82
N LYS A 193 -13.63 28.18 -4.62
CA LYS A 193 -14.82 27.32 -4.59
C LYS A 193 -15.53 27.44 -3.24
N ASP A 194 -16.80 27.83 -3.25
CA ASP A 194 -17.61 28.09 -2.05
C ASP A 194 -17.69 26.90 -1.06
N ASN A 195 -17.68 25.67 -1.57
CA ASN A 195 -17.79 24.45 -0.76
C ASN A 195 -16.43 23.83 -0.40
N VAL A 196 -15.30 24.44 -0.79
CA VAL A 196 -13.96 23.90 -0.55
C VAL A 196 -13.28 24.61 0.62
N LYS A 197 -12.79 23.83 1.59
CA LYS A 197 -11.92 24.30 2.68
C LYS A 197 -10.53 23.71 2.48
N ILE A 198 -9.55 24.57 2.19
CA ILE A 198 -8.15 24.16 2.08
C ILE A 198 -7.46 24.34 3.44
N ILE A 199 -6.70 23.34 3.88
CA ILE A 199 -5.84 23.39 5.05
C ILE A 199 -4.40 23.12 4.61
N PHE A 200 -3.52 24.09 4.80
CA PHE A 200 -2.10 23.95 4.47
C PHE A 200 -1.33 23.34 5.65
N GLY A 201 -0.53 22.33 5.37
CA GLY A 201 0.35 21.67 6.33
C GLY A 201 0.23 20.15 6.30
N ARG A 202 1.12 19.48 7.05
CA ARG A 202 1.05 18.02 7.22
C ARG A 202 -0.21 17.66 8.00
N TRP A 203 -0.82 16.53 7.66
CA TRP A 203 -2.07 16.12 8.32
C TRP A 203 -1.87 15.96 9.83
N GLN A 204 -0.70 15.46 10.26
CA GLN A 204 -0.28 15.29 11.65
C GLN A 204 -0.37 16.62 12.44
N ASP A 205 0.04 17.73 11.82
CA ASP A 205 0.09 19.05 12.46
C ASP A 205 -1.28 19.73 12.48
N VAL A 206 -2.18 19.36 11.57
CA VAL A 206 -3.47 20.03 11.37
C VAL A 206 -4.69 19.23 11.84
N LEU A 207 -4.50 18.06 12.45
CA LEU A 207 -5.58 17.22 13.00
C LEU A 207 -6.58 18.00 13.85
N SER A 208 -6.11 18.95 14.65
CA SER A 208 -6.96 19.78 15.53
C SER A 208 -7.95 20.69 14.77
N GLN A 209 -7.74 20.90 13.48
CA GLN A 209 -8.58 21.73 12.61
C GLN A 209 -9.64 20.93 11.86
N LEU A 210 -9.59 19.59 11.97
CA LEU A 210 -10.49 18.67 11.30
C LEU A 210 -11.79 18.48 12.08
N GLU A 211 -12.84 18.15 11.34
CA GLU A 211 -14.15 17.79 11.89
C GLU A 211 -14.44 16.31 11.58
N SER A 212 -15.68 15.87 11.80
CA SER A 212 -16.10 14.54 11.35
C SER A 212 -16.67 14.60 9.92
N TYR A 213 -16.39 13.58 9.12
CA TYR A 213 -16.69 13.51 7.69
C TYR A 213 -17.55 12.29 7.35
N ASP A 214 -18.34 12.43 6.29
CA ASP A 214 -19.15 11.35 5.72
C ASP A 214 -18.33 10.48 4.75
N GLY A 215 -17.22 11.01 4.24
CA GLY A 215 -16.26 10.28 3.42
C GLY A 215 -14.86 10.83 3.62
N ILE A 216 -13.85 9.94 3.64
CA ILE A 216 -12.44 10.31 3.77
C ILE A 216 -11.63 9.58 2.71
N PHE A 217 -10.81 10.30 1.96
CA PHE A 217 -9.77 9.76 1.10
C PHE A 217 -8.38 10.10 1.64
N PHE A 218 -7.47 9.12 1.62
CA PHE A 218 -6.10 9.27 2.07
C PHE A 218 -5.12 8.83 0.98
N ASP A 219 -4.35 9.77 0.44
CA ASP A 219 -3.36 9.55 -0.61
C ASP A 219 -2.21 10.55 -0.47
N THR A 220 -1.27 10.21 0.41
CA THR A 220 -0.11 11.02 0.75
C THR A 220 1.14 10.49 0.07
N TYR A 221 2.11 11.37 -0.19
CA TYR A 221 3.41 11.00 -0.74
C TYR A 221 4.52 11.06 0.30
N GLY A 222 5.49 10.14 0.18
CA GLY A 222 6.65 10.06 1.09
C GLY A 222 6.33 9.48 2.46
N GLU A 223 5.12 8.97 2.64
CA GLU A 223 4.65 8.33 3.87
C GLU A 223 4.79 6.81 3.77
N TYR A 224 5.15 6.19 4.88
CA TYR A 224 5.28 4.74 5.01
C TYR A 224 4.00 4.15 5.59
N TYR A 225 3.94 2.81 5.63
CA TYR A 225 2.82 2.09 6.24
C TYR A 225 2.46 2.60 7.65
N GLU A 226 3.45 2.93 8.48
CA GLU A 226 3.22 3.40 9.84
C GLU A 226 2.50 4.75 9.91
N ASP A 227 2.69 5.64 8.93
CA ASP A 227 1.98 6.93 8.87
C ASP A 227 0.50 6.72 8.56
N MET A 228 0.18 5.86 7.58
CA MET A 228 -1.21 5.48 7.28
C MET A 228 -1.88 4.81 8.50
N ARG A 229 -1.15 3.93 9.18
CA ARG A 229 -1.62 3.27 10.41
C ARG A 229 -1.83 4.27 11.55
N GLU A 230 -0.96 5.27 11.70
CA GLU A 230 -1.15 6.37 12.65
C GLU A 230 -2.44 7.13 12.32
N PHE A 231 -2.64 7.49 11.05
CA PHE A 231 -3.87 8.12 10.61
C PHE A 231 -5.12 7.29 10.92
N HIS A 232 -5.06 5.95 10.74
CA HIS A 232 -6.17 5.06 11.08
C HIS A 232 -6.61 5.18 12.53
N GLN A 233 -5.71 5.47 13.48
CA GLN A 233 -6.06 5.68 14.89
C GLN A 233 -6.98 6.88 15.12
N HIS A 234 -7.05 7.82 14.17
CA HIS A 234 -7.89 9.00 14.24
C HIS A 234 -9.27 8.79 13.57
N LEU A 235 -9.45 7.73 12.78
CA LEU A 235 -10.72 7.43 12.11
C LEU A 235 -11.92 7.36 13.06
N PRO A 236 -11.83 6.80 14.29
CA PRO A 236 -12.99 6.74 15.20
C PRO A 236 -13.58 8.12 15.56
N VAL A 237 -12.78 9.19 15.44
CA VAL A 237 -13.21 10.57 15.69
C VAL A 237 -13.57 11.28 14.37
N LEU A 238 -12.79 11.02 13.32
CA LEU A 238 -12.90 11.72 12.03
C LEU A 238 -13.99 11.16 11.13
N LEU A 239 -14.34 9.88 11.22
CA LEU A 239 -15.35 9.26 10.35
C LEU A 239 -16.69 9.16 11.07
N LYS A 240 -17.74 9.74 10.49
CA LYS A 240 -19.09 9.64 11.03
C LYS A 240 -19.62 8.21 10.97
N PRO A 241 -20.58 7.84 11.83
CA PRO A 241 -21.29 6.56 11.69
C PRO A 241 -21.90 6.41 10.29
N GLY A 242 -21.56 5.31 9.61
CA GLY A 242 -21.98 5.04 8.23
C GLY A 242 -21.16 5.75 7.14
N GLY A 243 -20.14 6.54 7.52
CA GLY A 243 -19.20 7.12 6.57
C GLY A 243 -18.24 6.08 5.98
N ILE A 244 -17.64 6.41 4.84
CA ILE A 244 -16.74 5.50 4.11
C ILE A 244 -15.33 6.11 4.09
N TYR A 245 -14.36 5.32 4.56
CA TYR A 245 -12.94 5.62 4.41
C TYR A 245 -12.38 4.83 3.22
N SER A 246 -11.56 5.48 2.41
CA SER A 246 -10.84 4.87 1.31
C SER A 246 -9.44 5.50 1.21
N TYR A 247 -8.50 4.81 0.60
CA TYR A 247 -7.10 5.25 0.51
C TYR A 247 -6.47 4.75 -0.78
N PHE A 248 -5.40 5.40 -1.23
CA PHE A 248 -4.62 4.87 -2.33
C PHE A 248 -3.84 3.62 -1.87
N ASN A 249 -4.26 2.46 -2.33
CA ASN A 249 -3.72 1.17 -1.95
C ASN A 249 -2.49 0.80 -2.79
N GLY A 250 -1.42 1.60 -2.68
CA GLY A 250 -0.20 1.46 -3.46
C GLY A 250 0.85 0.49 -2.90
N LEU A 251 0.64 -0.06 -1.70
CA LEU A 251 1.65 -0.84 -0.98
C LEU A 251 2.00 -2.13 -1.72
N CYS A 252 3.29 -2.36 -1.93
CA CYS A 252 3.80 -3.55 -2.63
C CYS A 252 3.21 -3.76 -4.04
N GLY A 253 2.87 -2.68 -4.77
CA GLY A 253 2.35 -2.73 -6.15
C GLY A 253 3.27 -3.39 -7.19
N GLY A 254 4.41 -3.95 -6.81
CA GLY A 254 5.32 -4.74 -7.65
C GLY A 254 5.26 -6.25 -7.43
N ASN A 255 4.60 -6.76 -6.38
CA ASN A 255 4.48 -8.18 -6.10
C ASN A 255 3.07 -8.51 -5.57
N ALA A 256 2.37 -9.43 -6.24
CA ALA A 256 0.95 -9.70 -5.98
C ALA A 256 0.73 -10.28 -4.58
N PHE A 257 1.53 -11.26 -4.17
CA PHE A 257 1.41 -11.85 -2.84
C PHE A 257 1.68 -10.83 -1.72
N PHE A 258 2.73 -10.01 -1.84
CA PHE A 258 3.05 -9.00 -0.83
C PHE A 258 1.95 -7.94 -0.72
N HIS A 259 1.37 -7.54 -1.86
CA HIS A 259 0.21 -6.64 -1.87
C HIS A 259 -0.98 -7.25 -1.08
N VAL A 260 -1.28 -8.54 -1.28
CA VAL A 260 -2.33 -9.23 -0.52
C VAL A 260 -2.02 -9.28 0.98
N VAL A 261 -0.76 -9.52 1.37
CA VAL A 261 -0.35 -9.46 2.79
C VAL A 261 -0.69 -8.11 3.40
N TYR A 262 -0.35 -7.00 2.72
CA TYR A 262 -0.65 -5.65 3.22
C TYR A 262 -2.15 -5.34 3.21
N CYS A 263 -2.92 -5.79 2.21
CA CYS A 263 -4.38 -5.67 2.23
C CYS A 263 -4.99 -6.33 3.47
N GLN A 264 -4.56 -7.55 3.80
CA GLN A 264 -5.07 -8.27 4.98
C GLN A 264 -4.60 -7.64 6.29
N LEU A 265 -3.36 -7.13 6.32
CA LEU A 265 -2.84 -6.39 7.47
C LEU A 265 -3.70 -5.15 7.77
N VAL A 266 -3.97 -4.33 6.75
CA VAL A 266 -4.84 -3.14 6.88
C VAL A 266 -6.25 -3.52 7.32
N ALA A 267 -6.84 -4.56 6.72
CA ALA A 267 -8.18 -5.02 7.09
C ALA A 267 -8.25 -5.48 8.56
N LEU A 268 -7.22 -6.18 9.05
CA LEU A 268 -7.15 -6.61 10.45
C LEU A 268 -7.01 -5.43 11.40
N GLU A 269 -6.18 -4.45 11.08
CA GLU A 269 -6.00 -3.26 11.92
C GLU A 269 -7.24 -2.36 11.96
N LEU A 270 -7.89 -2.14 10.82
CA LEU A 270 -9.19 -1.45 10.75
C LEU A 270 -10.29 -2.25 11.48
N GLY A 271 -10.26 -3.58 11.39
CA GLY A 271 -11.14 -4.48 12.14
C GLY A 271 -11.03 -4.30 13.66
N ASN A 272 -9.81 -4.13 14.17
CA ASN A 272 -9.56 -3.86 15.59
C ASN A 272 -10.11 -2.49 16.04
N LEU A 273 -10.28 -1.54 15.11
CA LEU A 273 -10.92 -0.25 15.36
C LEU A 273 -12.45 -0.29 15.18
N GLY A 274 -13.02 -1.44 14.81
CA GLY A 274 -14.45 -1.66 14.65
C GLY A 274 -14.98 -1.44 13.23
N TYR A 275 -14.11 -1.37 12.23
CA TYR A 275 -14.51 -1.21 10.82
C TYR A 275 -14.58 -2.55 10.09
N SER A 276 -15.48 -2.65 9.11
CA SER A 276 -15.46 -3.71 8.11
C SER A 276 -14.74 -3.23 6.85
N THR A 277 -13.81 -4.03 6.34
CA THR A 277 -13.05 -3.70 5.12
C THR A 277 -13.49 -4.59 3.96
N GLN A 278 -13.64 -4.00 2.78
CA GLN A 278 -13.86 -4.70 1.52
C GLN A 278 -12.84 -4.20 0.51
N PHE A 279 -12.26 -5.14 -0.24
CA PHE A 279 -11.38 -4.83 -1.37
C PHE A 279 -12.11 -5.10 -2.68
N ILE A 280 -12.24 -4.10 -3.53
CA ILE A 280 -12.94 -4.22 -4.82
C ILE A 280 -11.89 -4.27 -5.95
N PRO A 281 -11.78 -5.39 -6.68
CA PRO A 281 -10.79 -5.53 -7.74
C PRO A 281 -11.16 -4.64 -8.94
N LEU A 282 -10.21 -3.81 -9.36
CA LEU A 282 -10.27 -2.95 -10.53
C LEU A 282 -9.16 -3.36 -11.51
N PRO A 283 -9.49 -3.90 -12.69
CA PRO A 283 -8.50 -4.18 -13.72
C PRO A 283 -7.83 -2.88 -14.19
N VAL A 284 -6.50 -2.84 -14.18
CA VAL A 284 -5.70 -1.66 -14.55
C VAL A 284 -4.68 -1.95 -15.65
N LYS A 285 -4.56 -3.21 -16.09
CA LYS A 285 -3.61 -3.64 -17.13
C LYS A 285 -3.57 -2.73 -18.36
N ASP A 286 -4.74 -2.33 -18.86
CA ASP A 286 -4.86 -1.51 -20.06
C ASP A 286 -4.40 -0.05 -19.84
N CYS A 287 -4.20 0.37 -18.59
CA CYS A 287 -3.73 1.71 -18.21
C CYS A 287 -2.20 1.77 -17.98
N LEU A 288 -1.50 0.63 -18.01
CA LEU A 288 -0.10 0.50 -17.57
C LEU A 288 0.91 0.29 -18.71
N GLU A 289 0.66 0.90 -19.88
CA GLU A 289 1.56 0.79 -21.03
C GLU A 289 3.01 1.24 -20.71
N GLU A 290 4.03 0.58 -21.26
CA GLU A 290 5.45 0.90 -20.98
C GLU A 290 5.80 2.40 -21.16
N LYS A 291 5.17 3.06 -22.14
CA LYS A 291 5.36 4.49 -22.43
C LYS A 291 5.03 5.40 -21.24
N ILE A 292 4.09 5.02 -20.37
CA ILE A 292 3.69 5.86 -19.22
C ILE A 292 4.83 5.98 -18.20
N TRP A 293 5.75 5.01 -18.18
CA TRP A 293 6.87 4.93 -17.24
C TRP A 293 8.16 5.59 -17.78
N GLU A 294 8.16 6.10 -19.01
CA GLU A 294 9.34 6.74 -19.59
C GLU A 294 9.77 7.98 -18.76
N GLY A 295 10.99 7.94 -18.24
CA GLY A 295 11.55 8.98 -17.38
C GLY A 295 11.21 8.84 -15.89
N VAL A 296 10.37 7.88 -15.51
CA VAL A 296 10.11 7.54 -14.10
C VAL A 296 11.19 6.58 -13.61
N LYS A 297 11.85 6.92 -12.50
CA LYS A 297 12.99 6.15 -11.96
C LYS A 297 12.63 4.71 -11.59
N HIS A 298 11.45 4.53 -10.98
CA HIS A 298 10.93 3.22 -10.56
C HIS A 298 9.42 3.15 -10.79
N LYS A 299 8.95 2.04 -11.38
CA LYS A 299 7.52 1.75 -11.46
C LYS A 299 7.00 1.41 -10.07
N TYR A 300 6.14 2.26 -9.51
CA TYR A 300 5.50 1.98 -8.22
C TYR A 300 4.33 1.00 -8.35
N TRP A 301 3.83 0.77 -9.57
CA TRP A 301 2.76 -0.17 -9.84
C TRP A 301 3.03 -1.03 -11.08
N GLN A 302 2.84 -2.34 -10.94
CA GLN A 302 3.10 -3.36 -11.97
C GLN A 302 2.04 -4.49 -11.99
N LEU A 303 1.04 -4.45 -11.10
CA LEU A 303 0.00 -5.48 -11.04
C LEU A 303 -1.13 -5.19 -12.04
N ASP A 304 -1.70 -6.26 -12.62
CA ASP A 304 -2.82 -6.17 -13.57
C ASP A 304 -4.13 -5.69 -12.91
N THR A 305 -4.25 -5.79 -11.58
CA THR A 305 -5.45 -5.47 -10.80
C THR A 305 -5.09 -4.63 -9.59
N TYR A 306 -5.79 -3.51 -9.41
CA TYR A 306 -5.77 -2.67 -8.22
C TYR A 306 -6.93 -3.03 -7.30
N TYR A 307 -6.71 -3.03 -5.99
CA TYR A 307 -7.76 -3.29 -5.00
C TYR A 307 -8.17 -1.98 -4.33
N LEU A 308 -9.35 -1.48 -4.73
CA LEU A 308 -10.03 -0.31 -4.15
C LEU A 308 -10.53 -0.60 -2.73
#